data_AF-A0A3D0ZWN1-F1
#
_entry.id   AF-A0A3D0ZWN1-F1
#
_cell.length_a   1.000
_cell.length_b   1.000
_cell.length_c   1.000
_cell.angle_alpha   90.00
_cell.angle_beta   90.00
_cell.angle_gamma   90.00
#
_symmetry.space_group_name_H-M   'P 1'
#
loop_
_entity.id
_entity.type
_entity.pdbx_description
1 polymer ?
#
loop_
_entity_poly.entity_id
_entity_poly.type
_entity_poly.pdbx_seq_one_letter_code
_entity_poly.pdbx_strand_id
1 'polypeptide(L)' 'MKEKMIATKQRDAIIQSLKSGVTPRIGIQHIQVGRSHEIKALLKDIERVSEGGSA' A
#
# COMPACT_ATOMS: atom_id res chain seq x y z
N MET A 1 -0.40 25.95 -2.53
CA MET A 1 0.66 25.41 -1.67
C MET A 1 1.67 24.72 -2.58
N LYS A 2 2.98 25.02 -2.48
CA LYS A 2 3.98 24.26 -3.27
C LYS A 2 4.03 22.85 -2.70
N GLU A 3 3.64 21.85 -3.48
CA GLU A 3 3.88 20.45 -3.12
C GLU A 3 5.38 20.26 -2.89
N LYS A 4 5.72 19.71 -1.73
CA LYS A 4 7.10 19.46 -1.35
C LYS A 4 7.61 18.30 -2.21
N MET A 5 8.33 18.64 -3.28
CA MET A 5 9.00 17.67 -4.15
C MET A 5 9.85 16.69 -3.33
N ILE A 6 9.76 15.40 -3.68
CA ILE A 6 10.59 14.36 -3.08
C ILE A 6 12.05 14.66 -3.43
N ALA A 7 12.93 14.66 -2.42
CA ALA A 7 14.35 14.86 -2.64
C ALA A 7 14.91 13.79 -3.60
N THR A 8 15.74 14.20 -4.57
CA THR A 8 16.25 13.33 -5.65
C THR A 8 16.82 12.02 -5.14
N LYS A 9 17.67 12.07 -4.10
CA LYS A 9 18.28 10.88 -3.49
C LYS A 9 17.23 9.90 -2.94
N GLN A 10 16.18 10.41 -2.31
CA GLN A 10 15.11 9.60 -1.74
C GLN A 10 14.27 8.96 -2.86
N ARG A 11 13.94 9.74 -3.89
CA ARG A 11 13.23 9.23 -5.08
C ARG A 11 14.01 8.11 -5.75
N ASP A 12 15.30 8.28 -5.96
CA ASP A 12 16.13 7.30 -6.65
C ASP A 12 16.25 6.01 -5.83
N ALA A 13 16.39 6.11 -4.51
CA ALA A 13 16.37 4.95 -3.61
C ALA A 13 15.03 4.19 -3.66
N ILE A 14 13.90 4.90 -3.67
CA ILE A 14 12.57 4.30 -3.82
C ILE A 14 12.49 3.52 -5.14
N ILE A 15 12.86 4.16 -6.25
CA ILE A 15 12.80 3.55 -7.58
C ILE A 15 13.71 2.31 -7.65
N GLN A 16 14.92 2.37 -7.08
CA GLN A 16 15.84 1.25 -7.10
C GLN A 16 15.33 0.06 -6.30
N SER A 17 14.78 0.28 -5.09
CA SER A 17 14.16 -0.78 -4.30
C SER A 17 13.01 -1.44 -5.04
N LEU A 18 12.10 -0.65 -5.62
CA LEU A 18 10.97 -1.17 -6.39
C LEU A 18 11.42 -1.97 -7.62
N LYS A 19 12.44 -1.49 -8.35
CA LYS A 19 13.02 -2.22 -9.49
C LYS A 19 13.62 -3.56 -9.10
N SER A 20 14.23 -3.65 -7.92
CA SER A 20 14.76 -4.92 -7.39
C SER A 20 13.69 -5.84 -6.79
N GLY A 21 12.41 -5.45 -6.80
CA GLY A 21 11.32 -6.23 -6.23
C GLY A 21 11.31 -6.26 -4.70
N VAL A 22 11.95 -5.29 -4.03
CA VAL A 22 11.98 -5.19 -2.57
C VAL A 22 11.22 -3.96 -2.09
N THR A 23 10.65 -4.04 -0.90
CA THR A 23 9.97 -2.91 -0.27
C THR A 23 10.97 -1.81 0.10
N PRO A 24 10.76 -0.56 -0.36
CA PRO A 24 11.65 0.55 -0.01
C PRO A 24 11.65 0.81 1.50
N ARG A 25 12.85 0.88 2.10
CA ARG A 25 13.00 1.23 3.53
C ARG A 25 12.64 2.69 3.82
N ILE A 26 12.80 3.56 2.82
CA ILE A 26 12.50 5.00 2.91
C ILE A 26 11.48 5.38 1.84
N GLY A 27 10.60 6.33 2.15
CA GLY A 27 9.67 6.87 1.16
C GLY A 27 8.44 6.01 0.87
N ILE A 28 8.16 5.01 1.70
CA ILE A 28 6.96 4.16 1.57
C ILE A 28 5.67 4.98 1.61
N GLN A 29 5.66 6.10 2.33
CA GLN A 29 4.52 7.03 2.38
C GLN A 29 4.18 7.69 1.04
N HIS A 30 5.07 7.61 0.05
CA HIS A 30 4.85 8.13 -1.30
C HIS A 30 4.28 7.07 -2.26
N ILE A 31 4.05 5.85 -1.78
CA ILE A 31 3.65 4.71 -2.61
C ILE A 31 2.25 4.29 -2.16
N GLN A 32 1.27 4.38 -3.06
CA GLN A 32 0.00 3.71 -2.85
C GLN A 32 0.13 2.23 -3.19
N VAL A 33 -0.38 1.38 -2.30
CA VAL A 33 -0.48 -0.07 -2.52
C VAL A 33 -1.93 -0.39 -2.88
N GLY A 34 -2.15 -0.89 -4.09
CA GLY A 34 -3.47 -1.34 -4.53
C GLY A 34 -3.86 -2.65 -3.85
N ARG A 35 -4.67 -2.59 -2.78
CA ARG A 35 -5.16 -3.76 -2.03
C ARG A 35 -6.66 -4.02 -2.22
N SER A 36 -7.22 -3.60 -3.35
CA SER A 36 -8.68 -3.62 -3.58
C SER A 36 -9.28 -5.03 -3.47
N HIS A 37 -8.59 -6.06 -3.96
CA HIS A 37 -9.06 -7.44 -3.87
C HIS A 37 -9.07 -7.95 -2.42
N GLU A 38 -8.02 -7.67 -1.66
CA GLU A 38 -7.90 -8.05 -0.25
C GLU A 38 -8.95 -7.35 0.61
N ILE A 39 -9.13 -6.04 0.41
CA ILE A 39 -10.14 -5.25 1.13
C ILE A 39 -11.54 -5.78 0.80
N LYS A 40 -11.82 -6.11 -0.46
CA LYS A 40 -13.12 -6.67 -0.86
C LYS A 40 -13.39 -8.04 -0.23
N ALA A 41 -12.37 -8.90 -0.15
CA ALA A 41 -12.47 -10.19 0.53
C ALA A 41 -12.74 -10.00 2.03
N LEU A 42 -11.97 -9.14 2.69
CA LEU A 42 -12.15 -8.80 4.10
C LEU A 42 -13.56 -8.26 4.39
N LEU A 43 -14.09 -7.39 3.53
CA LEU A 43 -15.42 -6.84 3.68
C LEU A 43 -16.49 -7.95 3.62
N LYS A 44 -16.35 -8.88 2.66
CA LYS A 44 -17.25 -10.02 2.52
C LYS A 44 -17.22 -10.93 3.75
N ASP A 45 -16.05 -11.14 4.33
CA ASP A 45 -15.90 -11.95 5.55
C ASP A 45 -16.57 -11.25 6.75
N ILE A 46 -16.44 -9.93 6.87
CA ILE A 46 -17.12 -9.14 7.90
C ILE A 46 -18.65 -9.22 7.74
N GLU A 47 -19.18 -9.07 6.53
CA GLU A 47 -20.61 -9.22 6.24
C GLU A 47 -21.11 -10.60 6.67
N ARG A 48 -20.39 -11.67 6.31
CA ARG A 48 -20.73 -13.04 6.70
C ARG A 48 -20.78 -13.23 8.21
N VAL A 49 -19.82 -12.68 8.95
CA VAL A 49 -19.80 -12.74 10.42
C VAL A 49 -20.97 -11.94 11.01
N SER A 50 -21.27 -10.78 10.45
CA SER A 50 -22.40 -9.93 10.89
C SER A 50 -23.77 -10.60 10.68
N GLU A 51 -23.90 -11.47 9.69
CA GLU A 51 -25.12 -12.24 9.42
C GLU A 51 -25.27 -13.49 10.32
N GLY A 52 -24.37 -13.67 11.29
CA GLY A 52 -24.38 -14.83 12.20
C GLY A 52 -23.73 -16.08 11.60
N GLY A 53 -23.04 -15.93 10.46
CA GLY A 53 -22.20 -16.99 9.92
C GLY A 53 -20.92 -17.12 10.74
N SER A 54 -20.74 -18.25 11.42
CA SER A 54 -19.45 -18.59 12.03
C SER A 54 -18.40 -18.73 10.92
N ALA A 55 -17.30 -17.98 11.07
CA ALA A 55 -16.10 -18.10 10.24
C ALA A 55 -15.42 -19.47 10.43
#